data_AF-A1K8T9-F1
#
_entry.id   AF-A1K8T9-F1
#
_cell.length_a   1.000
_cell.length_b   1.000
_cell.length_c   1.000
_cell.angle_alpha   90.00
_cell.angle_beta   90.00
_cell.angle_gamma   90.00
#
_symmetry.space_group_name_H-M   'P 1'
#
loop_
_entity.id
_entity.type
_entity.pdbx_description
1 polymer ?
#
loop_
_entity_poly.entity_id
_entity_poly.type
_entity_poly.pdbx_seq_one_letter_code
_entity_poly.pdbx_strand_id
1 'polypeptide(L)'
;MSKMDASEKLVQDHLLHRGYVDVVYEPDGNVPPDFLVNGNIAIEVRRLNQNHFDGPTSAGLEEVAIPLWKKVKALLESMGPPTNGETWFVHFRFSRPVEGWKTLEGKLRSGLQTFAKATNQNPMIVARGQNFELEVFCRASKVHEAMFIMAGCADQESGGWLLSEMETNIRHCASEKERKISKVRPKYPEWWLALVDHIGYSLDEFERELFRDQVSITHNWDRIVIIDPRDHKRWFEI
;
A
#
# COMPACT_ATOMS: atom_id res chain seq x y z
N MET A 1 -26.04 -4.02 8.24
CA MET A 1 -25.15 -4.82 7.37
C MET A 1 -23.89 -4.00 7.17
N SER A 2 -22.72 -4.62 7.39
CA SER A 2 -21.43 -4.02 7.06
C SER A 2 -21.38 -3.70 5.57
N LYS A 3 -20.67 -2.64 5.19
CA LYS A 3 -20.47 -2.31 3.78
C LYS A 3 -19.21 -3.06 3.33
N MET A 4 -19.39 -3.98 2.38
CA MET A 4 -18.31 -4.70 1.72
C MET A 4 -17.23 -3.74 1.21
N ASP A 5 -15.98 -4.03 1.53
CA ASP A 5 -14.85 -3.24 1.08
C ASP A 5 -14.46 -3.55 -0.38
N ALA A 6 -13.55 -2.77 -0.95
CA ALA A 6 -13.14 -2.92 -2.34
C ALA A 6 -12.42 -4.26 -2.62
N SER A 7 -11.65 -4.77 -1.67
CA SER A 7 -10.94 -6.04 -1.80
C SER A 7 -11.91 -7.22 -1.71
N GLU A 8 -12.84 -7.18 -0.76
CA GLU A 8 -13.90 -8.18 -0.63
C GLU A 8 -14.79 -8.21 -1.88
N LYS A 9 -15.13 -7.03 -2.42
CA LYS A 9 -15.92 -6.93 -3.65
C LYS A 9 -15.21 -7.57 -4.84
N LEU A 10 -13.92 -7.30 -4.98
CA LEU A 10 -13.08 -7.91 -6.01
C LEU A 10 -13.02 -9.44 -5.87
N VAL A 11 -12.88 -9.94 -4.64
CA VAL A 11 -12.89 -11.40 -4.36
C VAL A 11 -14.25 -12.01 -4.70
N GLN A 12 -15.36 -11.35 -4.34
CA GLN A 12 -16.69 -11.81 -4.72
C GLN A 12 -16.82 -11.93 -6.26
N ASP A 13 -16.40 -10.90 -7.00
CA ASP A 13 -16.46 -10.91 -8.46
C ASP A 13 -15.56 -12.02 -9.06
N HIS A 14 -14.41 -12.26 -8.45
CA HIS A 14 -13.52 -13.38 -8.79
C HIS A 14 -14.19 -14.75 -8.58
N LEU A 15 -14.85 -14.95 -7.43
CA LEU A 15 -15.55 -16.21 -7.13
C LEU A 15 -16.70 -16.46 -8.11
N LEU A 16 -17.50 -15.44 -8.41
CA LEU A 16 -18.57 -15.52 -9.41
C LEU A 16 -18.00 -15.83 -10.80
N HIS A 17 -16.88 -15.21 -11.18
CA HIS A 17 -16.19 -15.49 -12.44
C HIS A 17 -15.72 -16.95 -12.55
N ARG A 18 -15.27 -17.55 -11.43
CA ARG A 18 -14.91 -18.97 -11.35
C ARG A 18 -16.10 -19.93 -11.42
N GLY A 19 -17.33 -19.41 -11.49
CA GLY A 19 -18.56 -20.19 -11.62
C GLY A 19 -19.18 -20.62 -10.30
N TYR A 20 -18.72 -20.08 -9.17
CA TYR A 20 -19.39 -20.28 -7.89
C TYR A 20 -20.70 -19.50 -7.87
N VAL A 21 -21.80 -20.17 -7.53
CA VAL A 21 -23.15 -19.59 -7.58
C VAL A 21 -23.71 -19.26 -6.20
N ASP A 22 -23.26 -19.97 -5.17
CA ASP A 22 -23.66 -19.76 -3.78
C ASP A 22 -22.49 -19.13 -3.02
N VAL A 23 -22.42 -17.79 -3.04
CA VAL A 23 -21.38 -16.99 -2.38
C VAL A 23 -22.04 -16.09 -1.34
N VAL A 24 -21.95 -16.50 -0.07
CA VAL A 24 -22.53 -15.77 1.07
C VAL A 24 -21.46 -14.87 1.69
N TYR A 25 -21.72 -13.56 1.77
CA TYR A 25 -20.86 -12.59 2.46
C TYR A 25 -21.21 -12.51 3.94
N GLU A 26 -20.19 -12.49 4.81
CA GLU A 26 -20.30 -12.46 6.28
C GLU A 26 -21.35 -13.48 6.83
N PRO A 27 -21.22 -14.79 6.54
CA PRO A 27 -22.19 -15.82 6.95
C PRO A 27 -22.38 -15.88 8.48
N ASP A 28 -21.34 -15.57 9.23
CA ASP A 28 -21.32 -15.56 10.70
C ASP A 28 -21.35 -14.11 11.27
N GLY A 29 -21.62 -13.10 10.43
CA GLY A 29 -21.52 -11.68 10.78
C GLY A 29 -20.08 -11.19 10.86
N ASN A 30 -19.77 -10.31 11.83
CA ASN A 30 -18.43 -9.73 12.04
C ASN A 30 -17.44 -10.74 12.69
N VAL A 31 -17.46 -11.98 12.23
CA VAL A 31 -16.62 -13.11 12.65
C VAL A 31 -16.26 -13.89 11.39
N PRO A 32 -15.00 -14.36 11.24
CA PRO A 32 -14.59 -15.16 10.09
C PRO A 32 -15.53 -16.35 9.79
N PRO A 33 -15.71 -16.69 8.51
CA PRO A 33 -15.04 -16.13 7.33
C PRO A 33 -15.73 -14.88 6.76
N ASP A 34 -15.04 -14.18 5.84
CA ASP A 34 -15.61 -13.07 5.06
C ASP A 34 -16.57 -13.59 3.98
N PHE A 35 -16.28 -14.76 3.38
CA PHE A 35 -17.20 -15.46 2.47
C PHE A 35 -17.35 -16.95 2.81
N LEU A 36 -18.54 -17.49 2.56
CA LEU A 36 -18.78 -18.93 2.50
C LEU A 36 -19.29 -19.30 1.11
N VAL A 37 -18.61 -20.26 0.49
CA VAL A 37 -18.92 -20.71 -0.86
C VAL A 37 -19.46 -22.14 -0.83
N ASN A 38 -20.62 -22.35 -1.47
CA ASN A 38 -21.34 -23.62 -1.55
C ASN A 38 -21.56 -24.29 -0.19
N GLY A 39 -21.69 -23.51 0.89
CA GLY A 39 -21.86 -24.00 2.26
C GLY A 39 -20.62 -24.63 2.91
N ASN A 40 -19.49 -24.73 2.21
CA ASN A 40 -18.38 -25.61 2.61
C ASN A 40 -17.02 -24.90 2.66
N ILE A 41 -16.76 -23.99 1.73
CA ILE A 41 -15.46 -23.34 1.57
C ILE A 41 -15.51 -21.98 2.25
N ALA A 42 -14.83 -21.86 3.39
CA ALA A 42 -14.69 -20.62 4.12
C ALA A 42 -13.52 -19.80 3.56
N ILE A 43 -13.72 -18.52 3.26
CA ILE A 43 -12.71 -17.67 2.63
C ILE A 43 -12.51 -16.41 3.48
N GLU A 44 -11.27 -16.19 3.92
CA GLU A 44 -10.85 -14.90 4.46
C GLU A 44 -10.19 -14.08 3.35
N VAL A 45 -10.48 -12.79 3.33
CA VAL A 45 -9.92 -11.81 2.41
C VAL A 45 -8.87 -10.96 3.12
N ARG A 46 -7.78 -10.69 2.42
CA ARG A 46 -6.77 -9.72 2.86
C ARG A 46 -6.14 -9.01 1.68
N ARG A 47 -5.87 -7.72 1.85
CA ARG A 47 -5.00 -6.97 0.95
C ARG A 47 -3.55 -7.39 1.16
N LEU A 48 -2.86 -7.78 0.11
CA LEU A 48 -1.41 -8.03 0.12
C LEU A 48 -0.69 -6.73 -0.26
N ASN A 49 -0.10 -6.07 0.72
CA ASN A 49 0.65 -4.83 0.60
C ASN A 49 2.04 -5.01 1.23
N GLN A 50 3.01 -4.16 0.88
CA GLN A 50 4.31 -4.17 1.54
C GLN A 50 4.16 -3.69 2.99
N ASN A 51 4.78 -4.41 3.92
CA ASN A 51 4.82 -4.07 5.33
C ASN A 51 6.25 -3.75 5.77
N HIS A 52 6.39 -2.78 6.67
CA HIS A 52 7.59 -2.58 7.45
C HIS A 52 7.49 -3.43 8.73
N PHE A 53 8.57 -4.16 9.06
CA PHE A 53 8.63 -5.02 10.23
C PHE A 53 9.57 -4.42 11.28
N ASP A 54 9.02 -4.02 12.43
CA ASP A 54 9.78 -3.58 13.60
C ASP A 54 9.55 -4.59 14.75
N GLY A 55 10.40 -5.61 14.79
CA GLY A 55 10.28 -6.72 15.74
C GLY A 55 8.96 -7.51 15.56
N PRO A 56 8.13 -7.67 16.62
CA PRO A 56 6.88 -8.43 16.54
C PRO A 56 5.74 -7.66 15.87
N THR A 57 5.94 -6.38 15.55
CA THR A 57 4.93 -5.52 14.94
C THR A 57 5.22 -5.31 13.46
N SER A 58 4.16 -5.30 12.66
CA SER A 58 4.20 -4.90 11.25
C SER A 58 3.20 -3.78 11.01
N ALA A 59 3.52 -2.89 10.07
CA ALA A 59 2.62 -1.86 9.60
C ALA A 59 2.74 -1.71 8.08
N GLY A 60 1.61 -1.52 7.40
CA GLY A 60 1.62 -1.27 5.96
C GLY A 60 2.40 -0.01 5.64
N LEU A 61 3.26 -0.04 4.61
CA LEU A 61 4.05 1.14 4.23
C LEU A 61 3.13 2.36 3.97
N GLU A 62 1.95 2.11 3.40
CA GLU A 62 0.97 3.15 3.10
C GLU A 62 0.45 3.90 4.32
N GLU A 63 0.50 3.30 5.52
CA GLU A 63 -0.02 3.91 6.76
C GLU A 63 0.77 5.16 7.14
N VAL A 64 2.05 5.22 6.76
CA VAL A 64 2.89 6.41 6.92
C VAL A 64 2.96 7.22 5.62
N ALA A 65 3.15 6.55 4.48
CA ALA A 65 3.40 7.21 3.20
C ALA A 65 2.21 8.06 2.74
N ILE A 66 0.96 7.55 2.82
CA ILE A 66 -0.23 8.27 2.34
C ILE A 66 -0.51 9.51 3.20
N PRO A 67 -0.56 9.43 4.56
CA PRO A 67 -0.77 10.62 5.37
C PRO A 67 0.35 11.66 5.21
N LEU A 68 1.61 11.22 5.11
CA LEU A 68 2.75 12.12 4.91
C LEU A 68 2.64 12.85 3.57
N TRP A 69 2.35 12.14 2.48
CA TRP A 69 2.08 12.74 1.17
C TRP A 69 0.99 13.81 1.24
N LYS A 70 -0.17 13.48 1.82
CA LYS A 70 -1.31 14.41 1.93
C LYS A 70 -0.94 15.67 2.72
N LYS A 71 -0.22 15.51 3.83
CA LYS A 71 0.22 16.63 4.68
C LYS A 71 1.24 17.53 3.98
N VAL A 72 2.23 16.96 3.29
CA VAL A 72 3.20 17.73 2.51
C VAL A 72 2.50 18.45 1.35
N LYS A 73 1.63 17.76 0.60
CA LYS A 73 0.86 18.38 -0.49
C LYS A 73 0.04 19.58 0.00
N ALA A 74 -0.70 19.42 1.10
CA ALA A 74 -1.48 20.50 1.69
C ALA A 74 -0.60 21.67 2.16
N LEU A 75 0.60 21.39 2.70
CA LEU A 75 1.57 22.43 3.04
C LEU A 75 2.00 23.21 1.78
N LEU A 76 2.34 22.53 0.68
CA LEU A 76 2.75 23.18 -0.57
C LEU A 76 1.63 24.05 -1.15
N GLU A 77 0.39 23.56 -1.15
CA GLU A 77 -0.80 24.31 -1.56
C GLU A 77 -1.00 25.56 -0.68
N SER A 78 -0.73 25.47 0.63
CA SER A 78 -0.82 26.61 1.57
C SER A 78 0.22 27.71 1.34
N MET A 79 1.25 27.48 0.53
CA MET A 79 2.27 28.49 0.21
C MET A 79 1.76 29.55 -0.76
N GLY A 80 0.61 29.30 -1.41
CA GLY A 80 -0.04 30.25 -2.31
C GLY A 80 0.64 30.38 -3.68
N PRO A 81 0.22 31.38 -4.47
CA PRO A 81 0.67 31.53 -5.85
C PRO A 81 2.14 31.98 -5.96
N PRO A 82 2.77 31.75 -7.13
CA PRO A 82 4.12 32.22 -7.43
C PRO A 82 4.31 33.73 -7.19
N THR A 83 5.31 34.11 -6.40
CA THR A 83 5.64 35.52 -6.15
C THR A 83 6.37 36.18 -7.32
N ASN A 84 7.17 35.41 -8.07
CA ASN A 84 7.99 35.89 -9.18
C ASN A 84 7.57 35.28 -10.54
N GLY A 85 6.35 34.75 -10.64
CA GLY A 85 5.88 34.06 -11.84
C GLY A 85 6.58 32.73 -12.13
N GLU A 86 7.20 32.12 -11.11
CA GLU A 86 7.88 30.83 -11.23
C GLU A 86 7.21 29.77 -10.35
N THR A 87 6.86 28.65 -10.97
CA THR A 87 6.41 27.46 -10.26
C THR A 87 7.54 26.44 -10.22
N TRP A 88 7.64 25.73 -9.10
CA TRP A 88 8.69 24.76 -8.84
C TRP A 88 8.09 23.41 -8.44
N PHE A 89 8.68 22.35 -8.98
CA PHE A 89 8.34 20.99 -8.60
C PHE A 89 9.12 20.56 -7.36
N VAL A 90 8.42 19.90 -6.44
CA VAL A 90 8.94 19.47 -5.14
C VAL A 90 8.86 17.95 -5.03
N HIS A 91 9.94 17.37 -4.53
CA HIS A 91 10.07 15.96 -4.26
C HIS A 91 10.53 15.77 -2.80
N PHE A 92 10.07 14.72 -2.12
CA PHE A 92 10.66 14.34 -0.84
C PHE A 92 11.09 12.88 -0.80
N ARG A 93 12.11 12.58 -0.01
CA ARG A 93 12.52 11.21 0.30
C ARG A 93 12.46 10.97 1.80
N PHE A 94 12.11 9.77 2.22
CA PHE A 94 12.03 9.44 3.65
C PHE A 94 12.26 7.96 3.97
N SER A 95 12.56 7.67 5.24
CA SER A 95 12.47 6.34 5.86
C SER A 95 11.87 6.45 7.26
N ARG A 96 11.29 5.36 7.80
CA ARG A 96 10.77 5.33 9.16
C ARG A 96 11.93 5.19 10.16
N PRO A 97 11.77 5.73 11.38
CA PRO A 97 10.69 6.63 11.80
C PRO A 97 10.85 8.04 11.21
N VAL A 98 9.73 8.66 10.86
CA VAL A 98 9.65 10.09 10.49
C VAL A 98 9.26 10.89 11.73
N GLU A 99 9.91 12.04 11.95
CA GLU A 99 9.59 12.89 13.11
C GLU A 99 8.14 13.41 13.09
N GLY A 100 7.65 13.82 14.26
CA GLY A 100 6.28 14.31 14.43
C GLY A 100 5.94 15.49 13.52
N TRP A 101 4.75 15.46 12.91
CA TRP A 101 4.34 16.41 11.86
C TRP A 101 4.52 17.89 12.24
N LYS A 102 4.17 18.31 13.46
CA LYS A 102 4.31 19.72 13.86
C LYS A 102 5.75 20.21 13.77
N THR A 103 6.71 19.37 14.16
CA THR A 103 8.14 19.67 14.10
C THR A 103 8.61 19.69 12.65
N LEU A 104 8.21 18.68 11.88
CA LEU A 104 8.56 18.59 10.45
C LEU A 104 8.01 19.79 9.67
N GLU A 105 6.72 20.10 9.81
CA GLU A 105 6.03 21.18 9.10
C GLU A 105 6.73 22.52 9.30
N GLY A 106 7.16 22.84 10.53
CA GLY A 106 7.90 24.07 10.81
C GLY A 106 9.19 24.18 10.01
N LYS A 107 9.96 23.08 9.92
CA LYS A 107 11.20 23.01 9.13
C LYS A 107 10.91 23.16 7.64
N LEU A 108 9.90 22.44 7.13
CA LEU A 108 9.53 22.47 5.71
C LEU A 108 9.07 23.88 5.30
N ARG A 109 8.18 24.49 6.09
CA ARG A 109 7.66 25.83 5.83
C ARG A 109 8.77 26.87 5.82
N SER A 110 9.68 26.83 6.79
CA SER A 110 10.82 27.73 6.86
C SER A 110 11.74 27.59 5.63
N GLY A 111 12.05 26.36 5.23
CA GLY A 111 12.85 26.06 4.04
C GLY A 111 12.24 26.59 2.75
N LEU A 112 10.94 26.31 2.52
CA LEU A 112 10.20 26.77 1.35
C LEU A 112 10.08 28.29 1.31
N GLN A 113 9.83 28.95 2.45
CA GLN A 113 9.77 30.41 2.53
C GLN A 113 11.13 31.05 2.25
N THR A 114 12.21 30.44 2.72
CA THR A 114 13.58 30.89 2.44
C THR A 114 13.89 30.77 0.95
N PHE A 115 13.54 29.64 0.33
CA PHE A 115 13.66 29.43 -1.11
C PHE A 115 12.86 30.48 -1.89
N ALA A 116 11.60 30.72 -1.52
CA ALA A 116 10.72 31.64 -2.23
C ALA A 116 11.20 33.10 -2.21
N LYS A 117 11.97 33.49 -1.18
CA LYS A 117 12.53 34.85 -1.02
C LYS A 117 13.92 35.00 -1.64
N ALA A 118 14.56 33.90 -2.08
CA ALA A 118 15.88 33.96 -2.67
C ALA A 118 15.84 34.71 -4.01
N THR A 119 16.85 35.54 -4.27
CA THR A 119 16.98 36.30 -5.52
C THR A 119 17.32 35.42 -6.71
N ASN A 120 18.06 34.32 -6.48
CA ASN A 120 18.40 33.32 -7.49
C ASN A 120 17.91 31.94 -7.02
N GLN A 121 16.79 31.48 -7.57
CA GLN A 121 16.19 30.20 -7.25
C GLN A 121 16.82 29.11 -8.14
N ASN A 122 17.41 28.10 -7.50
CA ASN A 122 18.02 26.94 -8.17
C ASN A 122 17.65 25.66 -7.42
N PRO A 123 17.59 24.49 -8.09
CA PRO A 123 17.31 23.23 -7.43
C PRO A 123 18.15 23.00 -6.18
N MET A 124 17.51 22.65 -5.07
CA MET A 124 18.19 22.38 -3.79
C MET A 124 17.30 21.63 -2.80
N ILE A 125 17.96 20.99 -1.83
CA ILE A 125 17.31 20.50 -0.61
C ILE A 125 17.01 21.70 0.29
N VAL A 126 15.73 22.00 0.47
CA VAL A 126 15.25 23.18 1.23
C VAL A 126 15.03 22.89 2.70
N ALA A 127 14.81 21.62 3.07
CA ALA A 127 14.63 21.22 4.46
C ALA A 127 15.06 19.77 4.70
N ARG A 128 15.54 19.49 5.91
CA ARG A 128 15.85 18.15 6.41
C ARG A 128 15.17 17.91 7.74
N GLY A 129 14.67 16.70 7.92
CA GLY A 129 14.12 16.18 9.16
C GLY A 129 14.80 14.89 9.58
N GLN A 130 14.29 14.25 10.63
CA GLN A 130 14.68 12.88 10.94
C GLN A 130 14.27 11.97 9.78
N ASN A 131 15.25 11.34 9.13
CA ASN A 131 15.03 10.43 8.00
C ASN A 131 14.14 11.02 6.90
N PHE A 132 14.23 12.33 6.65
CA PHE A 132 13.38 13.03 5.68
C PHE A 132 14.17 14.16 4.99
N GLU A 133 14.06 14.28 3.67
CA GLU A 133 14.58 15.43 2.91
C GLU A 133 13.53 15.97 1.95
N LEU A 134 13.32 17.29 1.94
CA LEU A 134 12.49 18.01 0.96
C LEU A 134 13.38 18.72 -0.05
N GLU A 135 13.15 18.46 -1.32
CA GLU A 135 13.91 18.99 -2.43
C GLU A 135 13.00 19.77 -3.38
N VAL A 136 13.39 21.00 -3.68
CA VAL A 136 12.89 21.71 -4.85
C VAL A 136 13.81 21.34 -5.99
N PHE A 137 13.35 20.52 -6.95
CA PHE A 137 14.28 19.84 -7.88
C PHE A 137 14.27 20.42 -9.30
N CYS A 138 13.16 20.96 -9.79
CA CYS A 138 13.17 21.65 -11.08
C CYS A 138 12.07 22.71 -11.20
N ARG A 139 12.34 23.69 -12.05
CA ARG A 139 11.36 24.72 -12.42
C ARG A 139 10.35 24.16 -13.40
N ALA A 140 9.07 24.44 -13.20
CA ALA A 140 8.02 24.10 -14.14
C ALA A 140 8.12 24.97 -15.41
N SER A 141 7.82 24.37 -16.55
CA SER A 141 7.79 25.09 -17.84
C SER A 141 6.60 26.04 -17.97
N LYS A 142 5.59 25.90 -17.12
CA LYS A 142 4.40 26.74 -17.04
C LYS A 142 4.18 27.20 -15.61
N VAL A 143 3.54 28.35 -15.47
CA VAL A 143 3.08 28.87 -14.18
C VAL A 143 1.80 28.15 -13.78
N HIS A 144 1.74 27.69 -12.54
CA HIS A 144 0.57 27.05 -11.94
C HIS A 144 -0.02 27.90 -10.81
N GLU A 145 -1.18 27.49 -10.29
CA GLU A 145 -1.88 28.19 -9.20
C GLU A 145 -1.06 28.28 -7.91
N ALA A 146 -0.23 27.29 -7.62
CA ALA A 146 0.68 27.27 -6.47
C ALA A 146 2.14 27.43 -6.91
N MET A 147 2.93 28.10 -6.06
CA MET A 147 4.38 28.24 -6.25
C MET A 147 5.10 26.90 -6.23
N PHE A 148 4.64 25.97 -5.38
CA PHE A 148 5.24 24.66 -5.23
C PHE A 148 4.23 23.57 -5.60
N ILE A 149 4.64 22.67 -6.49
CA ILE A 149 3.81 21.55 -6.95
C ILE A 149 4.46 20.24 -6.51
N MET A 150 3.69 19.42 -5.80
CA MET A 150 4.12 18.08 -5.42
C MET A 150 4.31 17.21 -6.67
N ALA A 151 5.53 16.73 -6.91
CA ALA A 151 5.86 15.93 -8.09
C ALA A 151 6.03 14.44 -7.79
N GLY A 152 6.47 14.09 -6.58
CA GLY A 152 6.74 12.70 -6.25
C GLY A 152 7.35 12.54 -4.86
N CYS A 153 7.44 11.30 -4.40
CA CYS A 153 8.18 10.95 -3.21
C CYS A 153 8.91 9.63 -3.38
N ALA A 154 10.02 9.47 -2.66
CA ALA A 154 10.74 8.22 -2.52
C ALA A 154 10.65 7.71 -1.08
N ASP A 155 9.92 6.62 -0.89
CA ASP A 155 9.93 5.84 0.36
C ASP A 155 11.13 4.88 0.29
N GLN A 156 12.16 5.12 1.10
CA GLN A 156 13.42 4.36 1.04
C GLN A 156 13.30 2.94 1.60
N GLU A 157 12.14 2.58 2.16
CA GLU A 157 11.84 1.22 2.59
C GLU A 157 10.77 0.57 1.70
N SER A 158 10.33 1.27 0.66
CA SER A 158 9.49 0.71 -0.39
C SER A 158 10.34 0.28 -1.58
N GLY A 159 9.94 -0.81 -2.23
CA GLY A 159 10.72 -1.47 -3.28
C GLY A 159 11.23 -2.81 -2.79
N GLY A 160 12.40 -3.24 -3.27
CA GLY A 160 12.95 -4.57 -3.01
C GLY A 160 12.80 -5.52 -4.20
N TRP A 161 13.32 -6.74 -4.06
CA TRP A 161 13.15 -7.77 -5.07
C TRP A 161 11.72 -8.33 -5.02
N LEU A 162 10.97 -8.21 -6.11
CA LEU A 162 9.52 -8.45 -6.13
C LEU A 162 9.13 -9.77 -5.46
N LEU A 163 9.79 -10.87 -5.82
CA LEU A 163 9.42 -12.19 -5.32
C LEU A 163 9.72 -12.36 -3.81
N SER A 164 10.81 -11.77 -3.30
CA SER A 164 11.12 -11.82 -1.86
C SER A 164 10.16 -10.94 -1.05
N GLU A 165 9.74 -9.81 -1.61
CA GLU A 165 8.72 -8.96 -1.00
C GLU A 165 7.36 -9.67 -0.94
N MET A 166 6.95 -10.31 -2.04
CA MET A 166 5.74 -11.12 -2.05
C MET A 166 5.83 -12.28 -1.05
N GLU A 167 6.92 -13.04 -1.04
CA GLU A 167 7.11 -14.14 -0.07
C GLU A 167 6.95 -13.66 1.37
N THR A 168 7.67 -12.60 1.74
CA THR A 168 7.67 -12.06 3.11
C THR A 168 6.26 -11.64 3.52
N ASN A 169 5.57 -10.90 2.66
CA ASN A 169 4.25 -10.36 2.97
C ASN A 169 3.15 -11.43 2.91
N ILE A 170 3.24 -12.42 2.02
CA ILE A 170 2.29 -13.55 1.98
C ILE A 170 2.43 -14.39 3.26
N ARG A 171 3.66 -14.73 3.68
CA ARG A 171 3.88 -15.48 4.94
C ARG A 171 3.30 -14.73 6.14
N HIS A 172 3.51 -13.42 6.19
CA HIS A 172 2.95 -12.57 7.23
C HIS A 172 1.41 -12.59 7.24
N CYS A 173 0.76 -12.31 6.11
CA CYS A 173 -0.69 -12.32 6.00
C CYS A 173 -1.29 -13.69 6.33
N ALA A 174 -0.68 -14.77 5.82
CA ALA A 174 -1.13 -16.13 6.07
C ALA A 174 -1.09 -16.47 7.56
N SER A 175 0.01 -16.15 8.24
CA SER A 175 0.18 -16.41 9.68
C SER A 175 -0.77 -15.58 10.55
N GLU A 176 -0.95 -14.30 10.20
CA GLU A 176 -1.84 -13.38 10.91
C GLU A 176 -3.30 -13.86 10.84
N LYS A 177 -3.76 -14.18 9.64
CA LYS A 177 -5.13 -14.68 9.40
C LYS A 177 -5.34 -16.07 9.96
N GLU A 178 -4.32 -16.93 9.92
CA GLU A 178 -4.41 -18.27 10.52
C GLU A 178 -4.69 -18.17 12.03
N ARG A 179 -3.96 -17.28 12.72
CA ARG A 179 -4.22 -17.00 14.13
C ARG A 179 -5.63 -16.47 14.37
N LYS A 180 -6.15 -15.61 13.48
CA LYS A 180 -7.53 -15.07 13.54
C LYS A 180 -8.57 -16.18 13.43
N ILE A 181 -8.39 -17.13 12.50
CA ILE A 181 -9.38 -18.20 12.26
C ILE A 181 -9.24 -19.40 13.21
N SER A 182 -8.11 -19.54 13.93
CA SER A 182 -7.80 -20.70 14.78
C SER A 182 -8.96 -21.22 15.64
N LYS A 183 -9.76 -20.31 16.22
CA LYS A 183 -10.90 -20.65 17.10
C LYS A 183 -12.15 -21.14 16.36
N VAL A 184 -12.30 -20.77 15.10
CA VAL A 184 -13.47 -21.09 14.26
C VAL A 184 -13.15 -22.06 13.14
N ARG A 185 -11.87 -22.38 12.94
CA ARG A 185 -11.40 -23.30 11.91
C ARG A 185 -12.18 -24.62 11.84
N PRO A 186 -12.52 -25.30 12.95
CA PRO A 186 -13.27 -26.56 12.89
C PRO A 186 -14.71 -26.45 12.35
N LYS A 187 -15.27 -25.23 12.22
CA LYS A 187 -16.64 -25.03 11.74
C LYS A 187 -16.82 -25.37 10.27
N TYR A 188 -15.78 -25.19 9.46
CA TYR A 188 -15.82 -25.37 8.02
C TYR A 188 -14.75 -26.37 7.59
N PRO A 189 -15.06 -27.27 6.64
CA PRO A 189 -14.16 -28.33 6.22
C PRO A 189 -12.98 -27.82 5.38
N GLU A 190 -13.11 -26.65 4.73
CA GLU A 190 -12.12 -26.10 3.82
C GLU A 190 -11.97 -24.59 4.04
N TRP A 191 -10.73 -24.12 4.11
CA TRP A 191 -10.36 -22.72 4.37
C TRP A 191 -9.39 -22.18 3.32
N TRP A 192 -9.82 -21.15 2.61
CA TRP A 192 -8.98 -20.42 1.67
C TRP A 192 -8.61 -19.03 2.20
N LEU A 193 -7.43 -18.57 1.81
CA LEU A 193 -7.03 -17.18 1.97
C LEU A 193 -6.97 -16.52 0.59
N ALA A 194 -7.81 -15.52 0.37
CA ALA A 194 -7.78 -14.70 -0.84
C ALA A 194 -6.97 -13.42 -0.59
N LEU A 195 -5.87 -13.27 -1.30
CA LEU A 195 -4.95 -12.13 -1.24
C LEU A 195 -5.12 -11.23 -2.46
N VAL A 196 -5.46 -9.96 -2.25
CA VAL A 196 -5.52 -8.96 -3.32
C VAL A 196 -4.15 -8.30 -3.47
N ASP A 197 -3.47 -8.54 -4.59
CA ASP A 197 -2.03 -8.25 -4.79
C ASP A 197 -1.71 -6.80 -5.14
N HIS A 198 -1.41 -5.98 -4.13
CA HIS A 198 -0.90 -4.62 -4.31
C HIS A 198 0.63 -4.52 -4.28
N ILE A 199 1.34 -5.64 -4.38
CA ILE A 199 2.81 -5.66 -4.50
C ILE A 199 3.20 -5.91 -5.96
N GLY A 200 2.86 -7.08 -6.50
CA GLY A 200 3.19 -7.48 -7.86
C GLY A 200 2.16 -7.11 -8.91
N TYR A 201 0.92 -6.82 -8.49
CA TYR A 201 -0.22 -6.64 -9.40
C TYR A 201 -0.41 -7.84 -10.35
N SER A 202 -0.33 -9.04 -9.78
CA SER A 202 -0.28 -10.33 -10.48
C SER A 202 0.96 -10.51 -11.35
N LEU A 203 1.60 -11.66 -11.15
CA LEU A 203 2.76 -12.09 -11.90
C LEU A 203 2.36 -12.53 -13.31
N ASP A 204 3.23 -12.28 -14.30
CA ASP A 204 3.13 -12.91 -15.62
C ASP A 204 3.52 -14.40 -15.57
N GLU A 205 3.48 -15.10 -16.71
CA GLU A 205 3.75 -16.55 -16.74
C GLU A 205 5.19 -16.89 -16.31
N PHE A 206 6.18 -16.11 -16.76
CA PHE A 206 7.58 -16.30 -16.42
C PHE A 206 7.84 -16.00 -14.94
N GLU A 207 7.28 -14.91 -14.43
CA GLU A 207 7.39 -14.53 -13.02
C GLU A 207 6.70 -15.57 -12.11
N ARG A 208 5.59 -16.19 -12.54
CA ARG A 208 4.94 -17.28 -11.80
C ARG A 208 5.80 -18.53 -11.73
N GLU A 209 6.46 -18.90 -12.82
CA GLU A 209 7.41 -20.01 -12.83
C GLU A 209 8.56 -19.73 -11.86
N LEU A 210 9.14 -18.53 -11.97
CA LEU A 210 10.21 -18.09 -11.07
C LEU A 210 9.76 -18.06 -9.61
N PHE A 211 8.54 -17.61 -9.33
CA PHE A 211 7.96 -17.61 -7.99
C PHE A 211 7.83 -19.04 -7.45
N ARG A 212 7.28 -19.98 -8.23
CA ARG A 212 7.16 -21.38 -7.79
C ARG A 212 8.51 -22.05 -7.51
N ASP A 213 9.53 -21.69 -8.29
CA ASP A 213 10.87 -22.27 -8.15
C ASP A 213 11.64 -21.67 -6.97
N GLN A 214 11.46 -20.38 -6.68
CA GLN A 214 12.26 -19.65 -5.70
C GLN A 214 11.58 -19.45 -4.36
N VAL A 215 10.25 -19.49 -4.32
CA VAL A 215 9.46 -19.15 -3.13
C VAL A 215 8.77 -20.39 -2.60
N SER A 216 9.02 -20.71 -1.32
CA SER A 216 8.43 -21.87 -0.65
C SER A 216 7.63 -21.44 0.57
N ILE A 217 6.34 -21.16 0.42
CA ILE A 217 5.51 -20.66 1.51
C ILE A 217 4.85 -21.83 2.24
N THR A 218 5.31 -22.13 3.45
CA THR A 218 4.64 -23.09 4.33
C THR A 218 3.44 -22.43 5.00
N HIS A 219 2.25 -23.03 4.86
CA HIS A 219 1.03 -22.54 5.49
C HIS A 219 0.05 -23.68 5.78
N ASN A 220 -0.94 -23.40 6.64
CA ASN A 220 -2.01 -24.35 6.95
C ASN A 220 -3.32 -24.02 6.22
N TRP A 221 -3.36 -23.08 5.28
CA TRP A 221 -4.54 -22.88 4.43
C TRP A 221 -4.69 -24.04 3.45
N ASP A 222 -5.93 -24.41 3.13
CA ASP A 222 -6.18 -25.44 2.11
C ASP A 222 -5.81 -24.88 0.72
N ARG A 223 -6.01 -23.58 0.51
CA ARG A 223 -5.52 -22.83 -0.65
C ARG A 223 -5.21 -21.38 -0.31
N ILE A 224 -4.21 -20.80 -0.98
CA ILE A 224 -4.03 -19.35 -1.04
C ILE A 224 -4.22 -18.90 -2.50
N VAL A 225 -5.16 -18.00 -2.71
CA VAL A 225 -5.48 -17.44 -4.04
C VAL A 225 -5.00 -16.00 -4.09
N ILE A 226 -4.18 -15.65 -5.08
CA ILE A 226 -3.63 -14.31 -5.27
C ILE A 226 -4.28 -13.67 -6.50
N ILE A 227 -4.91 -12.50 -6.33
CA ILE A 227 -5.78 -11.85 -7.34
C ILE A 227 -5.25 -10.44 -7.66
N ASP A 228 -5.18 -10.09 -8.95
CA ASP A 228 -4.82 -8.74 -9.41
C ASP A 228 -5.89 -7.72 -8.96
N PRO A 229 -5.53 -6.65 -8.23
CA PRO A 229 -6.47 -5.60 -7.80
C PRO A 229 -7.14 -4.85 -8.97
N ARG A 230 -6.59 -4.96 -10.19
CA ARG A 230 -7.08 -4.27 -11.39
C ARG A 230 -8.01 -5.15 -12.23
N ASP A 231 -7.92 -6.48 -12.09
CA ASP A 231 -8.69 -7.43 -12.89
C ASP A 231 -8.89 -8.75 -12.11
N HIS A 232 -10.13 -8.98 -11.64
CA HIS A 232 -10.51 -10.19 -10.89
C HIS A 232 -10.32 -11.50 -11.69
N LYS A 233 -10.12 -11.43 -13.01
CA LYS A 233 -9.85 -12.59 -13.86
C LYS A 233 -8.37 -12.98 -13.89
N ARG A 234 -7.48 -12.10 -13.46
CA ARG A 234 -6.03 -12.37 -13.37
C ARG A 234 -5.69 -12.82 -11.96
N TRP A 235 -5.36 -14.09 -11.83
CA TRP A 235 -5.04 -14.71 -10.54
C TRP A 235 -4.07 -15.88 -10.71
N PHE A 236 -3.52 -16.33 -9.58
CA PHE A 236 -2.80 -17.60 -9.45
C PHE A 236 -2.97 -18.18 -8.05
N GLU A 237 -2.75 -19.48 -7.90
CA GLU A 237 -2.77 -20.21 -6.63
C GLU A 237 -1.33 -20.62 -6.27
N ILE A 238 -1.06 -20.71 -4.97
CA ILE A 238 0.21 -21.20 -4.40
C ILE A 238 -0.07 -22.31 -3.37
#